data_AF-A0A2G9RXZ4-F1
#
_entry.id   AF-A0A2G9RXZ4-F1
#
_cell.length_a   1.000
_cell.length_b   1.000
_cell.length_c   1.000
_cell.angle_alpha   90.00
_cell.angle_beta   90.00
_cell.angle_gamma   90.00
#
_symmetry.space_group_name_H-M   'P 1'
#
loop_
_entity.id
_entity.type
_entity.pdbx_description
1 polymer ?
#
loop_
_entity_poly.entity_id
_entity_poly.type
_entity_poly.pdbx_seq_one_letter_code
_entity_poly.pdbx_strand_id
1 'polypeptide(L)'
;MSQWNEHQKIADIFVKKGPYLKMYSTYIREFDRNVALLDEQCKKNSAFAGVVKDFEISPRCANLALKHYLLKPVQRIPQYRLLLTGT
;
A
#
# COMPACT_ATOMS: atom_id res chain seq x y z
N MET A 1 10.85 -22.66 14.90
CA MET A 1 11.61 -22.78 13.62
C MET A 1 11.80 -24.23 13.16
N SER A 2 11.48 -25.23 13.98
CA SER A 2 11.80 -26.64 13.75
C SER A 2 11.11 -27.33 12.57
N GLN A 3 9.98 -26.81 12.06
CA GLN A 3 9.26 -27.45 10.93
C GLN A 3 9.49 -26.81 9.56
N TRP A 4 10.17 -25.66 9.50
CA TRP A 4 10.46 -24.99 8.22
C TRP A 4 11.44 -25.78 7.35
N ASN A 5 12.41 -26.45 7.99
CA ASN A 5 13.45 -27.19 7.28
C ASN A 5 12.92 -28.42 6.52
N GLU A 6 11.77 -28.98 6.91
CA GLU A 6 11.19 -30.17 6.28
C GLU A 6 10.03 -29.84 5.31
N HIS A 7 9.32 -28.73 5.53
CA HIS A 7 8.16 -28.34 4.75
C HIS A 7 8.16 -26.84 4.43
N GLN A 8 8.99 -26.42 3.47
CA GLN A 8 9.05 -25.04 2.97
C GLN A 8 7.86 -24.70 2.05
N LYS A 9 6.63 -24.86 2.55
CA LYS A 9 5.40 -24.57 1.81
C LYS A 9 4.74 -23.34 2.42
N ILE A 10 4.41 -22.37 1.56
CA ILE A 10 3.69 -21.15 1.94
C ILE A 10 2.36 -20.98 1.20
N ALA A 11 2.06 -21.87 0.25
CA ALA A 11 0.91 -21.76 -0.63
C ALA A 11 -0.43 -21.78 0.14
N ASP A 12 -0.53 -22.59 1.19
CA ASP A 12 -1.71 -22.68 2.07
C ASP A 12 -1.99 -21.36 2.81
N ILE A 13 -0.94 -20.62 3.18
CA ILE A 13 -1.05 -19.28 3.77
C ILE A 13 -1.65 -18.31 2.75
N PHE A 14 -1.17 -18.31 1.50
CA PHE A 14 -1.71 -17.44 0.45
C PHE A 14 -3.16 -17.80 0.08
N VAL A 15 -3.52 -19.09 0.05
CA VAL A 15 -4.91 -19.52 -0.16
C VAL A 15 -5.81 -19.00 0.95
N LYS A 16 -5.40 -19.10 2.22
CA LYS A 16 -6.16 -18.55 3.36
C LYS A 16 -6.24 -17.03 3.35
N LYS A 17 -5.19 -16.33 2.89
CA LYS A 17 -5.11 -14.86 2.89
C LYS A 17 -5.67 -14.21 1.63
N GLY A 18 -5.84 -14.96 0.54
CA GLY A 18 -6.30 -14.48 -0.77
C GLY A 18 -7.56 -13.60 -0.73
N PRO A 19 -8.65 -13.97 -0.02
CA PRO A 19 -9.84 -13.15 0.08
C PRO A 19 -9.58 -11.74 0.66
N TYR A 20 -8.66 -11.61 1.61
CA TYR A 20 -8.27 -10.33 2.20
C TYR A 20 -7.49 -9.47 1.20
N LEU A 21 -6.67 -10.08 0.35
CA LEU A 21 -5.97 -9.36 -0.71
C LEU A 21 -6.95 -8.79 -1.76
N LYS A 22 -8.06 -9.50 -2.02
CA LYS A 22 -9.13 -9.03 -2.93
C LYS A 22 -9.83 -7.76 -2.43
N MET A 23 -9.85 -7.51 -1.12
CA MET A 23 -10.38 -6.26 -0.56
C MET A 23 -9.62 -5.03 -1.07
N TYR A 24 -8.32 -5.16 -1.38
CA TYR A 24 -7.52 -4.07 -1.92
C TYR A 24 -7.88 -3.70 -3.37
N SER A 25 -8.67 -4.52 -4.09
CA SER A 25 -9.10 -4.19 -5.45
C SER A 25 -9.86 -2.86 -5.52
N THR A 26 -10.74 -2.57 -4.56
CA THR A 26 -11.46 -1.29 -4.51
C THR A 26 -10.50 -0.14 -4.25
N TYR A 27 -9.55 -0.31 -3.32
CA TYR A 27 -8.54 0.72 -3.04
C TYR A 27 -7.71 1.05 -4.28
N ILE A 28 -7.23 0.03 -4.99
CA ILE A 28 -6.42 0.17 -6.21
C ILE A 28 -7.23 0.88 -7.31
N ARG A 29 -8.50 0.48 -7.50
CA ARG A 29 -9.37 1.08 -8.52
C ARG A 29 -9.61 2.57 -8.29
N GLU A 30 -9.80 2.98 -7.04
CA GLU A 30 -10.09 4.38 -6.69
C GLU A 30 -8.81 5.20 -6.42
N PHE A 31 -7.62 4.63 -6.58
CA PHE A 31 -6.35 5.26 -6.20
C PHE A 31 -6.15 6.62 -6.89
N ASP A 32 -6.25 6.67 -8.21
CA ASP A 32 -6.02 7.90 -8.99
C ASP A 32 -6.99 9.01 -8.59
N ARG A 33 -8.26 8.66 -8.39
CA ARG A 33 -9.30 9.58 -7.92
C ARG A 33 -8.97 10.12 -6.53
N ASN A 34 -8.55 9.26 -5.61
CA ASN A 34 -8.22 9.66 -4.23
C ASN A 34 -6.98 10.56 -4.18
N VAL A 35 -5.97 10.31 -5.01
CA VAL A 35 -4.79 11.17 -5.13
C VAL A 35 -5.16 12.53 -5.73
N ALA A 36 -6.00 12.55 -6.76
CA ALA A 36 -6.49 13.81 -7.34
C ALA A 36 -7.28 14.64 -6.32
N LEU A 37 -8.14 13.99 -5.52
CA LEU A 37 -8.88 14.65 -4.45
C LEU A 37 -7.94 15.18 -3.35
N LEU A 38 -6.92 14.43 -2.97
CA LEU A 38 -5.90 14.88 -2.02
C LEU A 38 -5.21 16.16 -2.52
N ASP A 39 -4.74 16.16 -3.77
CA ASP A 39 -4.08 17.31 -4.40
C ASP A 39 -5.02 18.53 -4.49
N GLU A 40 -6.29 18.30 -4.81
CA GLU A 40 -7.32 19.34 -4.84
C GLU A 40 -7.59 19.94 -3.46
N GLN A 41 -7.70 19.12 -2.42
CA GLN A 41 -7.93 19.59 -1.05
C GLN A 41 -6.72 20.36 -0.51
N CYS A 42 -5.50 19.92 -0.81
CA CYS A 42 -4.29 20.67 -0.47
C CYS A 42 -4.24 22.05 -1.15
N LYS A 43 -4.82 22.20 -2.36
CA LYS A 43 -4.90 23.51 -3.03
C LYS A 43 -6.00 24.41 -2.47
N LYS A 44 -7.16 23.83 -2.15
CA LYS A 44 -8.35 24.59 -1.71
C LYS A 44 -8.35 24.93 -0.23
N ASN A 45 -7.68 24.13 0.60
CA ASN A 45 -7.72 24.24 2.05
C ASN A 45 -6.29 24.31 2.62
N SER A 46 -5.86 25.52 2.98
CA SER A 46 -4.53 25.78 3.53
C SER A 46 -4.28 25.10 4.88
N ALA A 47 -5.32 24.96 5.72
CA ALA A 47 -5.20 24.25 7.00
C ALA A 47 -4.94 22.75 6.77
N PHE A 48 -5.68 22.13 5.84
CA PHE A 48 -5.45 20.75 5.45
C PHE A 48 -4.05 20.55 4.85
N ALA A 49 -3.62 21.46 3.96
CA ALA A 49 -2.28 21.42 3.39
C ALA A 49 -1.17 21.52 4.46
N GLY A 50 -1.38 22.35 5.49
CA GLY A 50 -0.47 22.45 6.63
C GLY A 50 -0.33 21.11 7.36
N VAL A 51 -1.45 20.46 7.69
CA VAL A 51 -1.45 19.14 8.34
C VAL A 51 -0.75 18.07 7.49
N VAL A 52 -1.01 18.05 6.17
CA VAL A 52 -0.33 17.12 5.26
C VAL A 52 1.17 17.37 5.25
N LYS A 53 1.60 18.63 5.17
CA LYS A 53 3.02 18.99 5.20
C LYS A 53 3.69 18.59 6.51
N ASP A 54 3.05 18.87 7.65
CA ASP A 54 3.55 18.48 8.97
C ASP A 54 3.71 16.97 9.10
N PHE A 55 2.80 16.21 8.50
CA PHE A 55 2.90 14.76 8.42
C PHE A 55 4.08 14.33 7.54
N GLU A 56 4.27 14.93 6.38
CA GLU A 56 5.33 14.58 5.42
C GLU A 56 6.74 14.86 5.95
N ILE A 57 6.92 15.95 6.71
CA ILE A 57 8.22 16.30 7.35
C ILE A 57 8.51 15.49 8.62
N SER A 58 7.53 14.71 9.11
CA SER A 58 7.74 13.86 10.27
C SER A 58 8.85 12.84 9.99
N PRO A 59 9.74 12.54 10.95
CA PRO A 59 10.76 11.49 10.79
C PRO A 59 10.17 10.12 10.42
N ARG A 60 8.92 9.85 10.80
CA ARG A 60 8.18 8.63 10.46
C ARG A 60 7.90 8.50 8.96
N CYS A 61 7.83 9.63 8.27
CA CYS A 61 7.48 9.74 6.86
C CYS A 61 8.69 9.85 5.95
N ALA A 62 9.92 9.79 6.50
CA ALA A 62 11.17 9.82 5.75
C ALA A 62 11.22 10.90 4.65
N ASN A 63 10.53 12.03 4.86
CA ASN A 63 10.33 13.11 3.88
C ASN A 63 9.69 12.69 2.54
N LEU A 64 8.93 11.58 2.52
CA LEU A 64 8.15 11.14 1.36
C LEU A 64 6.77 11.79 1.38
N ALA A 65 6.34 12.28 0.21
CA ALA A 65 4.99 12.80 0.08
C ALA A 65 3.94 11.72 0.36
N LEU A 66 2.82 12.10 0.97
CA LEU A 66 1.75 11.20 1.43
C LEU A 66 1.27 10.26 0.31
N LYS A 67 1.16 10.77 -0.92
CA LYS A 67 0.79 9.98 -2.11
C LYS A 67 1.72 8.78 -2.38
N HIS A 68 3.01 8.86 -2.05
CA HIS A 68 3.93 7.75 -2.19
C HIS A 68 3.64 6.62 -1.20
N TYR A 69 3.16 6.98 0.00
CA TYR A 69 2.71 5.98 0.97
C TYR A 69 1.40 5.32 0.52
N LEU A 70 0.48 6.10 -0.04
CA LEU A 70 -0.76 5.59 -0.64
C LEU A 70 -0.50 4.67 -1.83
N LEU A 71 0.63 4.82 -2.53
CA LEU A 71 1.02 3.96 -3.64
C LEU A 71 1.50 2.57 -3.19
N LYS A 72 2.01 2.43 -1.95
CA LYS A 72 2.60 1.15 -1.48
C LYS A 72 1.63 -0.04 -1.59
N PRO A 73 0.35 0.03 -1.17
CA PRO A 73 -0.60 -1.06 -1.36
C PRO A 73 -0.81 -1.41 -2.84
N VAL A 74 -0.85 -0.40 -3.73
CA VAL A 74 -1.03 -0.61 -5.17
C VAL A 74 0.14 -1.39 -5.77
N GLN A 75 1.37 -1.09 -5.35
CA GLN A 75 2.57 -1.80 -5.81
C GLN A 75 2.71 -3.19 -5.17
N ARG A 76 2.28 -3.35 -3.92
CA ARG A 76 2.48 -4.59 -3.15
C ARG A 76 1.64 -5.75 -3.65
N ILE A 77 0.41 -5.49 -4.10
CA ILE A 77 -0.50 -6.55 -4.57
C ILE A 77 0.05 -7.28 -5.83
N PRO A 78 0.48 -6.58 -6.89
CA PRO A 78 1.15 -7.21 -8.03
C PRO A 78 2.44 -7.95 -7.66
N GLN A 79 3.21 -7.45 -6.69
CA GLN A 79 4.45 -8.10 -6.24
C GLN A 79 4.19 -9.51 -5.69
N TYR A 80 3.07 -9.76 -5.00
CA TYR A 80 2.75 -11.11 -4.54
C TYR A 80 2.58 -12.08 -5.70
N ARG A 81 2.00 -11.64 -6.81
CA ARG A 81 1.93 -12.47 -8.03
C ARG A 81 3.34 -12.78 -8.54
N LEU A 82 4.18 -11.76 -8.71
CA LEU A 82 5.55 -11.94 -9.19
C LEU A 82 6.39 -12.87 -8.30
N LEU A 83 6.25 -12.77 -6.98
CA LEU A 83 6.94 -13.64 -6.04
C LEU A 83 6.46 -15.10 -6.10
N LEU A 84 5.19 -15.32 -6.46
CA LEU A 84 4.59 -16.66 -6.53
C LEU A 84 4.75 -17.31 -7.91
N THR A 85 4.91 -16.51 -8.97
CA THR A 85 5.04 -17.01 -10.35
C THR A 85 6.44 -16.83 -10.93
N GLY A 86 7.37 -16.24 -10.17
CA GLY A 86 8.76 -16.07 -10.57
C GLY A 86 9.56 -17.37 -10.40
N THR A 87 9.46 -18.22 -11.41
CA THR A 87 10.38 -19.34 -11.71
C THR A 87 10.73 -19.29 -13.18
#